data_AF-A0A917G1K8-F1
#
_entry.id   AF-A0A917G1K8-F1
#
_cell.length_a   1.000
_cell.length_b   1.000
_cell.length_c   1.000
_cell.angle_alpha   90.00
_cell.angle_beta   90.00
_cell.angle_gamma   90.00
#
_symmetry.space_group_name_H-M   'P 1'
#
loop_
_entity.id
_entity.type
_entity.pdbx_description
1 polymer ?
#
loop_
_entity_poly.entity_id
_entity_poly.type
_entity_poly.pdbx_seq_one_letter_code
_entity_poly.pdbx_strand_id
1 'polypeptide(L)'
;MTHTQLFIMSLFSPKKLGAVRFMPIGKVIQYAFLLITMITVFSFAQFTVDARNAPMDMEGLLQYLKDIGFLLYPVAFILLFVMITLLFFIFVATFAFVGTLIMHNMKRRGEYRNVFRTATFAITWATILTMFFELSPVIPPIITTSISIFITMLYIIIGLTKYPKLPPQA
;
A
#
# COMPACT_ATOMS: atom_id res chain seq x y z
N MET A 1 -10.72 -13.03 -12.97
CA MET A 1 -9.38 -12.90 -12.37
C MET A 1 -9.49 -13.30 -10.91
N THR A 2 -8.72 -14.30 -10.53
CA THR A 2 -8.54 -14.70 -9.12
C THR A 2 -7.64 -13.70 -8.40
N HIS A 3 -7.66 -13.65 -7.06
CA HIS A 3 -6.87 -12.70 -6.28
C HIS A 3 -5.35 -12.84 -6.49
N THR A 4 -4.87 -14.07 -6.71
CA THR A 4 -3.47 -14.36 -7.07
C THR A 4 -3.09 -13.80 -8.43
N GLN A 5 -3.97 -13.89 -9.44
CA GLN A 5 -3.72 -13.30 -10.75
C GLN A 5 -3.63 -11.78 -10.69
N LEU A 6 -4.43 -11.14 -9.83
CA LEU A 6 -4.37 -9.69 -9.61
C LEU A 6 -3.06 -9.28 -8.96
N PHE A 7 -2.61 -10.02 -7.95
CA PHE A 7 -1.33 -9.77 -7.30
C PHE A 7 -0.16 -9.89 -8.29
N ILE A 8 -0.05 -11.00 -9.01
CA ILE A 8 1.01 -11.21 -10.02
C ILE A 8 0.98 -10.12 -11.09
N MET A 9 -0.22 -9.72 -11.55
CA MET A 9 -0.36 -8.64 -12.53
C MET A 9 0.10 -7.28 -11.98
N SER A 10 -0.18 -7.00 -10.70
CA SER A 10 0.27 -5.78 -10.01
C SER A 10 1.78 -5.68 -9.94
N LEU A 11 2.48 -6.80 -9.67
CA LEU A 11 3.93 -6.83 -9.55
C LEU A 11 4.64 -6.76 -10.91
N PHE A 12 4.23 -7.60 -11.87
CA PHE A 12 5.04 -7.86 -13.07
C PHE A 12 4.58 -7.15 -14.33
N SER A 13 3.45 -6.44 -14.29
CA SER A 13 2.86 -5.85 -15.48
C SER A 13 2.32 -4.43 -15.24
N PRO A 14 3.18 -3.44 -14.97
CA PRO A 14 2.76 -2.05 -14.76
C PRO A 14 1.98 -1.49 -15.96
N LYS A 15 2.31 -1.94 -17.18
CA LYS A 15 1.59 -1.57 -18.41
C LYS A 15 0.13 -2.08 -18.45
N LYS A 16 -0.20 -3.15 -17.72
CA LYS A 16 -1.56 -3.70 -17.66
C LYS A 16 -2.42 -2.99 -16.61
N LEU A 17 -1.85 -2.13 -15.77
CA LEU A 17 -2.59 -1.31 -14.79
C LEU A 17 -3.59 -0.35 -15.45
N GLY A 18 -3.41 0.00 -16.72
CA GLY A 18 -4.41 0.74 -17.49
C GLY A 18 -5.73 -0.01 -17.69
N ALA A 19 -5.71 -1.35 -17.65
CA ALA A 19 -6.90 -2.19 -17.82
C ALA A 19 -7.76 -2.28 -16.54
N VAL A 20 -7.18 -2.04 -15.36
CA VAL A 20 -7.90 -2.11 -14.07
C VAL A 20 -8.94 -1.01 -13.91
N ARG A 21 -8.92 0.01 -14.79
CA ARG A 21 -9.94 1.06 -14.83
C ARG A 21 -11.36 0.53 -15.06
N PHE A 22 -11.50 -0.61 -15.73
CA PHE A 22 -12.80 -1.24 -16.01
C PHE A 22 -13.23 -2.24 -14.93
N MET A 23 -12.41 -2.43 -13.89
CA MET A 23 -12.70 -3.40 -12.84
C MET A 23 -13.82 -2.89 -11.93
N PRO A 24 -14.75 -3.76 -11.49
CA PRO A 24 -15.73 -3.38 -10.50
C PRO A 24 -15.05 -2.97 -9.20
N ILE A 25 -15.57 -1.93 -8.56
CA ILE A 25 -14.96 -1.34 -7.36
C ILE A 25 -14.83 -2.34 -6.21
N GLY A 26 -15.79 -3.27 -6.07
CA GLY A 26 -15.73 -4.30 -5.04
C GLY A 26 -14.47 -5.17 -5.10
N LYS A 27 -14.00 -5.53 -6.31
CA LYS A 27 -12.76 -6.32 -6.47
C LYS A 27 -11.51 -5.52 -6.12
N VAL A 28 -11.52 -4.22 -6.40
CA VAL A 28 -10.42 -3.30 -6.06
C VAL A 28 -10.32 -3.16 -4.54
N ILE A 29 -11.46 -2.98 -3.87
CA ILE A 29 -11.52 -2.88 -2.41
C ILE A 29 -11.14 -4.21 -1.74
N GLN A 30 -11.64 -5.35 -2.23
CA GLN A 30 -11.22 -6.67 -1.73
C GLN A 30 -9.71 -6.88 -1.85
N TYR A 31 -9.11 -6.46 -2.96
CA TYR A 31 -7.66 -6.51 -3.14
C TYR A 31 -6.93 -5.60 -2.14
N ALA A 32 -7.41 -4.37 -1.93
CA ALA A 32 -6.86 -3.45 -0.94
C ALA A 32 -6.86 -4.08 0.47
N PHE A 33 -7.98 -4.67 0.89
CA PHE A 33 -8.07 -5.34 2.19
C PHE A 33 -7.15 -6.55 2.32
N LEU A 34 -6.94 -7.31 1.24
CA LEU A 34 -5.96 -8.40 1.23
C LEU A 34 -4.55 -7.83 1.49
N LEU A 35 -4.17 -6.78 0.78
CA LEU A 35 -2.86 -6.14 0.95
C LEU A 35 -2.70 -5.55 2.35
N ILE A 36 -3.72 -4.86 2.88
CA ILE A 36 -3.75 -4.33 4.25
C ILE A 36 -3.58 -5.44 5.28
N THR A 37 -4.26 -6.57 5.09
CA THR A 37 -4.13 -7.73 5.99
C THR A 37 -2.70 -8.27 5.98
N MET A 38 -2.08 -8.37 4.81
CA MET A 38 -0.69 -8.78 4.67
C MET A 38 0.28 -7.81 5.38
N ILE A 39 0.07 -6.50 5.21
CA ILE A 39 0.85 -5.47 5.93
C ILE A 39 0.65 -5.60 7.43
N THR A 40 -0.59 -5.76 7.88
CA THR A 40 -0.90 -5.86 9.31
C THR A 40 -0.23 -7.07 9.95
N VAL A 41 -0.27 -8.24 9.30
CA VAL A 41 0.40 -9.44 9.80
C VAL A 41 1.92 -9.23 9.86
N PHE A 42 2.52 -8.63 8.84
CA PHE A 42 3.94 -8.34 8.81
C PHE A 42 4.36 -7.35 9.90
N SER A 43 3.68 -6.20 10.00
CA SER A 43 3.97 -5.17 11.00
C SER A 43 3.72 -5.65 12.42
N PHE A 44 2.69 -6.48 12.64
CA PHE A 44 2.44 -7.07 13.94
C PHE A 44 3.54 -8.07 14.33
N ALA A 45 4.04 -8.88 13.38
CA ALA A 45 5.17 -9.77 13.64
C ALA A 45 6.42 -8.97 14.06
N GLN A 46 6.75 -7.89 13.36
CA GLN A 46 7.86 -7.00 13.73
C GLN A 46 7.65 -6.41 15.13
N PHE A 47 6.47 -5.87 15.43
CA PHE A 47 6.13 -5.36 16.76
C PHE A 47 6.38 -6.38 17.88
N THR A 48 6.03 -7.66 17.66
CA THR A 48 6.28 -8.71 18.67
C THR A 48 7.76 -9.05 18.84
N VAL A 49 8.58 -8.91 17.79
CA VAL A 49 10.03 -9.10 17.85
C VAL A 49 10.69 -7.94 18.59
N ASP A 50 10.32 -6.71 18.24
CA ASP A 50 10.84 -5.50 18.87
C ASP A 50 10.51 -5.44 20.36
N ALA A 51 9.29 -5.83 20.74
CA ALA A 51 8.88 -5.91 22.14
C ALA A 51 9.71 -6.91 22.95
N ARG A 52 10.23 -7.98 22.33
CA ARG A 52 11.10 -8.96 23.00
C ARG A 52 12.55 -8.47 23.15
N ASN A 53 12.98 -7.59 22.25
CA ASN A 53 14.34 -7.05 22.22
C ASN A 53 14.45 -5.68 22.90
N ALA A 54 13.40 -5.24 23.59
CA ALA A 54 13.37 -3.93 24.24
C ALA A 54 14.48 -3.81 25.32
N PRO A 55 15.06 -2.61 25.52
CA PRO A 55 16.15 -2.39 26.47
C PRO A 55 15.79 -2.84 27.90
N MET A 56 16.79 -3.32 28.66
CA MET A 56 16.63 -3.79 30.05
C MET A 56 15.97 -2.78 30.98
N ASP A 57 16.10 -1.47 30.73
CA ASP A 57 15.45 -0.44 31.55
C ASP A 57 13.91 -0.46 31.46
N MET A 58 13.34 -1.19 30.49
CA MET A 58 11.90 -1.38 30.33
C MET A 58 11.40 -2.73 30.86
N GLU A 59 12.24 -3.51 31.53
CA GLU A 59 11.92 -4.88 31.97
C GLU A 59 10.70 -4.94 32.92
N GLY A 60 10.55 -3.96 33.81
CA GLY A 60 9.36 -3.83 34.66
C GLY A 60 8.07 -3.62 33.86
N LEU A 61 8.11 -2.81 32.80
CA LEU A 61 6.98 -2.60 31.90
C LEU A 61 6.67 -3.86 31.09
N LEU A 62 7.70 -4.56 30.59
CA LEU A 62 7.54 -5.83 29.88
C LEU A 62 6.88 -6.90 30.74
N GLN A 63 7.18 -6.94 32.04
CA GLN A 63 6.55 -7.88 32.96
C GLN A 63 5.05 -7.60 33.13
N TYR A 64 4.65 -6.33 33.28
CA TYR A 64 3.23 -5.96 33.27
C TYR A 64 2.54 -6.30 31.94
N LEU A 65 3.19 -6.03 30.80
CA LEU A 65 2.63 -6.36 29.49
C LEU A 65 2.48 -7.88 29.30
N LYS A 66 3.36 -8.69 29.88
CA LYS A 66 3.30 -10.15 29.81
C LYS A 66 2.09 -10.68 30.59
N ASP A 67 1.79 -10.10 31.75
CA ASP A 67 0.66 -10.51 32.59
C ASP A 67 -0.70 -10.22 31.93
N ILE A 68 -0.81 -9.10 31.18
CA ILE A 68 -2.01 -8.74 30.41
C ILE A 68 -1.95 -9.15 28.93
N GLY A 69 -0.91 -9.87 28.52
CA GLY A 69 -0.57 -10.08 27.10
C GLY A 69 -1.71 -10.71 26.30
N PHE A 70 -2.50 -11.59 26.93
CA PHE A 70 -3.65 -12.23 26.31
C PHE A 70 -4.71 -11.23 25.83
N LEU A 71 -4.94 -10.14 26.56
CA LEU A 71 -5.88 -9.08 26.17
C LEU A 71 -5.21 -8.05 25.26
N LEU A 72 -3.96 -7.71 25.57
CA LEU A 72 -3.24 -6.63 24.89
C LEU A 72 -2.96 -6.96 23.41
N TYR A 73 -2.45 -8.16 23.11
CA TYR A 73 -2.04 -8.51 21.75
C TYR A 73 -3.20 -8.53 20.73
N PRO A 74 -4.37 -9.14 21.03
CA PRO A 74 -5.51 -9.06 20.13
C PRO A 74 -6.03 -7.64 19.91
N VAL A 75 -6.08 -6.82 20.97
CA VAL A 75 -6.49 -5.42 20.87
C VAL A 75 -5.49 -4.62 20.02
N ALA A 76 -4.19 -4.82 20.24
CA ALA A 76 -3.13 -4.19 19.46
C ALA A 76 -3.21 -4.59 17.98
N PHE A 77 -3.48 -5.87 17.67
CA PHE A 77 -3.65 -6.33 16.29
C PHE A 77 -4.84 -5.67 15.60
N ILE A 78 -6.00 -5.59 16.26
CA ILE A 78 -7.20 -4.94 15.71
C ILE A 78 -6.95 -3.45 15.50
N LEU A 79 -6.37 -2.77 16.48
CA LEU A 79 -6.05 -1.34 16.38
C LEU A 79 -5.06 -1.09 15.24
N LEU A 80 -4.02 -1.90 15.14
CA LEU A 80 -3.03 -1.84 14.06
C LEU A 80 -3.70 -2.05 12.69
N PHE A 81 -4.59 -3.02 12.56
CA PHE A 81 -5.36 -3.27 11.33
C PHE A 81 -6.19 -2.03 10.91
N VAL A 82 -6.91 -1.43 11.86
CA VAL A 82 -7.72 -0.22 11.62
C VAL A 82 -6.83 0.96 11.20
N MET A 83 -5.71 1.16 11.89
CA MET A 83 -4.75 2.22 11.57
C MET A 83 -4.13 2.04 10.19
N ILE A 84 -3.68 0.83 9.84
CA ILE A 84 -3.13 0.54 8.51
C ILE A 84 -4.19 0.73 7.44
N THR A 85 -5.43 0.30 7.69
CA THR A 85 -6.55 0.52 6.76
C THR A 85 -6.74 2.01 6.46
N LEU A 86 -6.81 2.84 7.52
CA LEU A 86 -7.00 4.28 7.38
C LEU A 86 -5.85 4.93 6.60
N LEU A 87 -4.60 4.63 6.98
CA LEU A 87 -3.41 5.18 6.30
C LEU A 87 -3.32 4.72 4.85
N PHE A 88 -3.62 3.45 4.57
CA PHE A 88 -3.63 2.91 3.22
C PHE A 88 -4.60 3.69 2.32
N PHE A 89 -5.83 3.92 2.78
CA PHE A 89 -6.81 4.67 2.00
C PHE A 89 -6.43 6.15 1.84
N ILE A 90 -5.83 6.78 2.85
CA ILE A 90 -5.31 8.15 2.73
C ILE A 90 -4.20 8.21 1.67
N PHE A 91 -3.25 7.29 1.69
CA PHE A 91 -2.18 7.25 0.70
C PHE A 91 -2.71 7.00 -0.71
N VAL A 92 -3.55 5.98 -0.90
CA VAL A 92 -4.13 5.68 -2.22
C VAL A 92 -4.97 6.85 -2.73
N ALA A 93 -5.74 7.51 -1.88
CA ALA A 93 -6.53 8.69 -2.26
C ALA A 93 -5.63 9.86 -2.70
N THR A 94 -4.52 10.08 -1.99
CA THR A 94 -3.53 11.11 -2.29
C THR A 94 -2.83 10.82 -3.62
N PHE A 95 -2.36 9.59 -3.82
CA PHE A 95 -1.76 9.15 -5.08
C PHE A 95 -2.74 9.23 -6.25
N ALA A 96 -4.01 8.88 -6.02
CA ALA A 96 -5.05 9.00 -7.04
C ALA A 96 -5.29 10.46 -7.42
N PHE A 97 -5.31 11.37 -6.44
CA PHE A 97 -5.47 12.80 -6.68
C PHE A 97 -4.30 13.34 -7.52
N VAL A 98 -3.06 13.09 -7.10
CA VAL A 98 -1.88 13.49 -7.88
C VAL A 98 -1.89 12.85 -9.27
N GLY A 99 -2.25 11.57 -9.38
CA GLY A 99 -2.37 10.86 -10.65
C GLY A 99 -3.44 11.47 -11.57
N THR A 100 -4.56 11.96 -11.04
CA THR A 100 -5.55 12.67 -11.85
C THR A 100 -5.03 13.98 -12.41
N LEU A 101 -4.26 14.75 -11.64
CA LEU A 101 -3.63 15.97 -12.13
C LEU A 101 -2.69 15.66 -13.30
N ILE A 102 -1.83 14.65 -13.12
CA ILE A 102 -0.90 14.20 -14.17
C ILE A 102 -1.65 13.74 -15.42
N MET A 103 -2.73 12.98 -15.26
CA MET A 103 -3.54 12.50 -16.38
C MET A 103 -4.15 13.64 -17.22
N HIS A 104 -4.63 14.71 -16.57
CA HIS A 104 -5.12 15.91 -17.27
C HIS A 104 -3.99 16.59 -18.05
N ASN A 105 -2.80 16.72 -17.45
CA ASN A 105 -1.62 17.27 -18.13
C ASN A 105 -1.18 16.41 -19.32
N MET A 106 -1.38 15.09 -19.26
CA MET A 106 -1.08 14.15 -20.35
C MET A 106 -2.17 14.11 -21.46
N LYS A 107 -3.22 14.93 -21.37
CA LYS A 107 -4.37 14.95 -22.28
C LYS A 107 -5.02 13.57 -22.46
N ARG A 108 -5.10 12.79 -21.37
CA ARG A 108 -5.74 11.46 -21.36
C ARG A 108 -7.12 11.52 -20.72
N ARG A 109 -8.03 10.70 -21.25
CA ARG A 109 -9.40 10.54 -20.75
C ARG A 109 -9.43 9.62 -19.53
N GLY A 110 -9.95 10.12 -18.43
CA GLY A 110 -10.24 9.34 -17.23
C GLY A 110 -10.83 10.22 -16.13
N GLU A 111 -11.37 9.58 -15.10
CA GLU A 111 -11.91 10.25 -13.91
C GLU A 111 -11.13 9.80 -12.67
N TYR A 112 -11.29 10.52 -11.56
CA TYR A 112 -10.70 10.16 -10.26
C TYR A 112 -10.94 8.70 -9.88
N ARG A 113 -12.15 8.19 -10.11
CA ARG A 113 -12.51 6.79 -9.83
C ARG A 113 -11.66 5.79 -10.60
N ASN A 114 -11.26 6.10 -11.84
CA ASN A 114 -10.42 5.23 -12.65
C ASN A 114 -8.98 5.25 -12.14
N VAL A 115 -8.45 6.44 -11.85
CA VAL A 115 -7.08 6.61 -11.33
C VAL A 115 -6.95 6.00 -9.94
N PHE A 116 -7.97 6.10 -9.08
CA PHE A 116 -8.02 5.45 -7.77
C PHE A 116 -7.84 3.93 -7.87
N ARG A 117 -8.52 3.29 -8.83
CA ARG A 117 -8.34 1.85 -9.09
C ARG A 117 -6.88 1.57 -9.48
N THR A 118 -6.32 2.33 -10.41
CA THR A 118 -4.92 2.19 -10.82
C THR A 118 -3.93 2.39 -9.66
N ALA A 119 -4.13 3.39 -8.81
CA ALA A 119 -3.28 3.67 -7.65
C ALA A 119 -3.32 2.54 -6.61
N THR A 120 -4.50 1.95 -6.35
CA THR A 120 -4.67 0.82 -5.43
C THR A 120 -3.82 -0.39 -5.80
N PHE A 121 -3.59 -0.63 -7.09
CA PHE A 121 -2.73 -1.71 -7.58
C PHE A 121 -1.26 -1.28 -7.71
N ALA A 122 -1.00 -0.01 -8.02
CA ALA A 122 0.36 0.50 -8.15
C ALA A 122 1.14 0.46 -6.82
N ILE A 123 0.47 0.67 -5.69
CA ILE A 123 1.11 0.70 -4.36
C ILE A 123 1.70 -0.65 -3.94
N THR A 124 1.21 -1.78 -4.49
CA THR A 124 1.62 -3.14 -4.11
C THR A 124 3.12 -3.35 -4.16
N TRP A 125 3.78 -2.89 -5.23
CA TRP A 125 5.22 -3.07 -5.37
C TRP A 125 5.99 -2.29 -4.32
N ALA A 126 5.57 -1.04 -4.06
CA ALA A 126 6.15 -0.20 -3.03
C ALA A 126 5.99 -0.85 -1.65
N THR A 127 4.83 -1.43 -1.35
CA THR A 127 4.60 -2.11 -0.07
C THR A 127 5.49 -3.34 0.13
N ILE A 128 5.69 -4.16 -0.89
CA ILE A 128 6.56 -5.34 -0.78
C ILE A 128 8.01 -4.91 -0.55
N LEU A 129 8.41 -3.85 -1.23
CA LEU A 129 9.75 -3.30 -1.13
C LEU A 129 9.99 -2.66 0.25
N THR A 130 9.02 -1.92 0.81
CA THR A 130 9.12 -1.41 2.19
C THR A 130 9.25 -2.55 3.18
N MET A 131 8.43 -3.59 3.09
CA MET A 131 8.53 -4.76 3.97
C MET A 131 9.92 -5.42 3.87
N PHE A 132 10.45 -5.56 2.65
CA PHE A 132 11.79 -6.13 2.45
C PHE A 132 12.89 -5.29 3.09
N PHE A 133 12.82 -3.97 2.95
CA PHE A 133 13.81 -3.09 3.59
C PHE A 133 13.63 -2.97 5.09
N GLU A 134 12.42 -3.08 5.63
CA GLU A 134 12.19 -3.10 7.08
C GLU A 134 12.88 -4.29 7.76
N LEU A 135 13.06 -5.42 7.07
CA LEU A 135 13.82 -6.57 7.59
C LEU A 135 15.32 -6.32 7.71
N SER A 136 15.85 -5.29 7.03
CA SER A 136 17.28 -4.99 6.99
C SER A 136 17.53 -3.57 7.51
N PRO A 137 18.12 -3.39 8.70
CA PRO A 137 18.36 -2.06 9.29
C PRO A 137 19.45 -1.25 8.56
N VAL A 138 19.91 -1.69 7.38
CA VAL A 138 20.94 -1.04 6.58
C VAL A 138 20.45 0.28 5.97
N ILE A 139 19.15 0.38 5.66
CA ILE A 139 18.60 1.55 4.95
C ILE A 139 17.71 2.38 5.89
N PRO A 140 18.01 3.68 6.08
CA PRO A 140 17.16 4.57 6.88
C PRO A 140 15.70 4.64 6.38
N PRO A 141 14.71 4.71 7.28
CA PRO A 141 13.28 4.76 6.93
C PRO A 141 12.87 5.90 5.98
N ILE A 142 13.58 7.03 6.06
CA ILE A 142 13.33 8.19 5.19
C ILE A 142 13.64 7.86 3.72
N ILE A 143 14.68 7.06 3.47
CA ILE A 143 15.12 6.66 2.14
C ILE A 143 14.18 5.60 1.58
N THR A 144 13.83 4.59 2.38
CA THR A 144 12.90 3.52 1.97
C THR A 144 11.53 4.09 1.58
N THR A 145 11.00 5.04 2.36
CA THR A 145 9.72 5.70 2.09
C THR A 145 9.79 6.52 0.79
N SER A 146 10.88 7.26 0.58
CA SER A 146 11.07 8.07 -0.62
C SER A 146 11.12 7.23 -1.89
N ILE A 147 11.86 6.11 -1.85
CA ILE A 147 11.92 5.12 -2.95
C ILE A 147 10.52 4.56 -3.23
N SER A 148 9.75 4.27 -2.19
CA SER A 148 8.41 3.68 -2.29
C SER A 148 7.39 4.63 -2.92
N ILE A 149 7.43 5.91 -2.53
CA ILE A 149 6.62 6.97 -3.17
C ILE A 149 7.00 7.10 -4.64
N PHE A 150 8.30 7.14 -4.95
CA PHE A 150 8.79 7.26 -6.33
C PHE A 150 8.32 6.10 -7.20
N ILE A 151 8.44 4.86 -6.73
CA ILE A 151 8.03 3.68 -7.50
C ILE A 151 6.52 3.64 -7.69
N THR A 152 5.73 3.95 -6.65
CA THR A 152 4.26 4.00 -6.77
C THR A 152 3.84 5.02 -7.84
N MET A 153 4.43 6.22 -7.81
CA MET A 153 4.17 7.25 -8.81
C MET A 153 4.57 6.82 -10.22
N LEU A 154 5.74 6.19 -10.37
CA LEU A 154 6.19 5.66 -11.65
C LEU A 154 5.20 4.64 -12.22
N TYR A 155 4.69 3.73 -11.39
CA TYR A 155 3.70 2.72 -11.80
C TYR A 155 2.36 3.36 -12.19
N ILE A 156 1.91 4.38 -11.45
CA ILE A 156 0.72 5.15 -11.83
C ILE A 156 0.93 5.81 -13.20
N ILE A 157 2.05 6.51 -13.41
CA ILE A 157 2.35 7.18 -14.68
C ILE A 157 2.35 6.16 -15.82
N ILE A 158 3.01 5.01 -15.67
CA ILE A 158 3.00 3.94 -16.67
C ILE A 158 1.57 3.48 -16.96
N GLY A 159 0.74 3.28 -15.92
CA GLY A 159 -0.67 2.92 -16.08
C GLY A 159 -1.47 3.96 -16.86
N LEU A 160 -1.27 5.25 -16.56
CA LEU A 160 -1.93 6.38 -17.20
C LEU A 160 -1.54 6.53 -18.68
N THR A 161 -0.32 6.16 -19.09
CA THR A 161 0.06 6.21 -20.52
C THR A 161 -0.84 5.35 -21.42
N LYS A 162 -1.50 4.33 -20.84
CA LYS A 162 -2.43 3.42 -21.53
C LYS A 162 -3.87 3.90 -21.52
N TYR A 163 -4.18 5.01 -20.86
CA TYR A 163 -5.50 5.62 -20.93
C TYR A 163 -5.73 6.21 -22.34
N PRO A 164 -6.98 6.24 -22.85
CA PRO A 164 -7.27 6.75 -24.18
C PRO A 164 -6.93 8.24 -24.27
N LYS A 165 -6.42 8.66 -25.43
CA LYS A 165 -6.14 10.07 -25.69
C LYS A 165 -7.47 10.83 -25.82
N LEU A 166 -7.49 12.09 -25.38
CA LEU A 166 -8.56 13.01 -25.75
C LEU A 166 -8.53 13.20 -27.29
N PRO A 167 -9.69 13.35 -27.94
CA PRO A 167 -9.73 13.72 -29.35
C PRO A 167 -9.03 15.07 -29.52
N PRO A 168 -8.41 15.33 -30.69
CA PRO A 168 -7.93 16.66 -31.02
C PRO A 168 -9.06 17.65 -30.80
N GLN A 169 -8.79 18.74 -30.08
CA GLN A 169 -9.73 19.87 -30.04
C GLN A 169 -9.75 20.43 -31.46
N ALA A 170 -10.91 20.31 -32.12
CA ALA A 170 -11.18 20.88 -33.44
C ALA A 170 -11.19 22.40 -33.37
#